data_AF-A0A6N7LNF6-F1
#
_entry.id   AF-A0A6N7LNF6-F1
#
_cell.length_a   1.000
_cell.length_b   1.000
_cell.length_c   1.000
_cell.angle_alpha   90.00
_cell.angle_beta   90.00
_cell.angle_gamma   90.00
#
_symmetry.space_group_name_H-M   'P 1'
#
loop_
_entity.id
_entity.type
_entity.pdbx_description
1 polymer ?
#
loop_
_entity_poly.entity_id
_entity_poly.type
_entity_poly.pdbx_seq_one_letter_code
_entity_poly.pdbx_strand_id
1 'polypeptide(L)' 'MSAIAHIRKNIFVANQDEFASIAGVTQPTVSRWERSGEESITLEQMARIRAAAEERGIAWNDRWFFEPPVAECAQ' A
#
# COMPACT_ATOMS: atom_id res chain seq x y z
N MET A 1 11.85 -3.64 -2.72
CA MET A 1 10.38 -3.79 -2.66
C MET A 1 9.83 -2.45 -2.18
N SER A 2 8.84 -1.85 -2.84
CA SER A 2 8.31 -0.54 -2.40
C SER A 2 7.45 -0.68 -1.15
N ALA A 3 7.26 0.43 -0.42
CA ALA A 3 6.33 0.53 0.71
C ALA A 3 4.92 0.02 0.35
N ILE A 4 4.41 0.43 -0.81
CA ILE A 4 3.10 0.02 -1.31
C ILE A 4 3.03 -1.47 -1.61
N ALA A 5 4.07 -2.03 -2.22
CA ALA A 5 4.13 -3.47 -2.47
C ALA A 5 4.10 -4.26 -1.15
N HIS A 6 4.72 -3.74 -0.09
CA HIS A 6 4.67 -4.35 1.24
C HIS A 6 3.27 -4.26 1.84
N ILE A 7 2.65 -3.09 1.85
CA ILE A 7 1.27 -2.88 2.33
C ILE A 7 0.31 -3.82 1.62
N ARG A 8 0.37 -3.89 0.28
CA ARG A 8 -0.53 -4.74 -0.49
C ARG A 8 -0.32 -6.23 -0.18
N LYS A 9 0.92 -6.71 -0.15
CA LYS A 9 1.21 -8.14 -0.04
C LYS A 9 1.15 -8.68 1.40
N ASN A 10 1.60 -7.89 2.38
CA ASN A 10 1.76 -8.35 3.76
C ASN A 10 0.62 -7.89 4.66
N ILE A 11 0.05 -6.70 4.40
CA ILE A 11 -1.00 -6.13 5.25
C ILE A 11 -2.38 -6.50 4.70
N PHE A 12 -2.63 -6.16 3.43
CA PHE A 12 -3.94 -6.43 2.80
C PHE A 12 -4.06 -7.82 2.18
N VAL A 13 -2.93 -8.48 1.93
CA VAL A 13 -2.83 -9.78 1.24
C VAL A 13 -3.69 -9.80 -0.03
N ALA A 14 -3.60 -8.71 -0.80
CA ALA A 14 -4.46 -8.45 -1.96
C ALA A 14 -3.66 -8.48 -3.27
N ASN A 15 -4.33 -8.80 -4.37
CA ASN A 15 -3.76 -8.59 -5.70
C ASN A 15 -3.78 -7.09 -6.08
N GLN A 16 -3.14 -6.72 -7.19
CA GLN A 16 -3.05 -5.30 -7.58
C GLN A 16 -4.40 -4.69 -7.96
N ASP A 17 -5.31 -5.46 -8.55
CA ASP A 17 -6.65 -5.00 -8.92
C ASP A 17 -7.50 -4.73 -7.68
N GLU A 18 -7.50 -5.65 -6.71
CA GLU A 18 -8.19 -5.48 -5.43
C GLU A 18 -7.66 -4.27 -4.65
N PHE A 19 -6.34 -4.11 -4.60
CA PHE A 19 -5.72 -2.97 -3.93
C PHE A 19 -6.04 -1.66 -4.65
N ALA A 20 -6.12 -1.69 -5.98
CA ALA A 20 -6.55 -0.53 -6.77
C ALA A 20 -7.99 -0.14 -6.45
N SER A 21 -8.91 -1.10 -6.32
CA SER A 21 -10.29 -0.84 -5.90
C SER A 21 -10.37 -0.22 -4.51
N ILE A 22 -9.55 -0.68 -3.56
CA ILE A 22 -9.47 -0.13 -2.20
C ILE A 22 -9.00 1.33 -2.20
N ALA A 23 -7.91 1.63 -2.92
CA ALA A 23 -7.39 2.98 -3.04
C ALA A 23 -8.24 3.87 -3.96
N GLY A 24 -9.19 3.28 -4.70
CA GLY A 24 -10.01 3.93 -5.72
C GLY A 24 -9.18 4.51 -6.87
N VAL A 25 -8.20 3.73 -7.31
CA VAL A 25 -7.33 3.99 -8.47
C VAL A 25 -7.40 2.80 -9.44
N THR A 26 -6.58 2.82 -10.49
CA THR A 26 -6.49 1.71 -11.45
C THR A 26 -5.31 0.79 -11.13
N GLN A 27 -5.35 -0.47 -11.55
CA GLN A 27 -4.24 -1.41 -11.38
C GLN A 27 -2.91 -0.90 -11.98
N PRO A 28 -2.89 -0.23 -13.15
CA PRO A 28 -1.67 0.40 -13.66
C PRO A 28 -1.08 1.46 -12.72
N THR A 29 -1.92 2.24 -12.04
CA THR A 29 -1.48 3.21 -11.00
C THR A 29 -0.77 2.50 -9.86
N VAL A 30 -1.34 1.41 -9.34
CA VAL A 30 -0.69 0.59 -8.29
C VAL A 30 0.63 0.03 -8.81
N SER A 31 0.68 -0.48 -10.04
CA SER A 31 1.93 -0.97 -10.62
C SER A 31 3.00 0.12 -10.75
N ARG A 32 2.62 1.39 -10.98
CA ARG A 32 3.56 2.53 -11.04
C ARG A 32 4.08 2.88 -9.64
N TRP A 33 3.19 2.92 -8.64
CA TRP A 33 3.58 3.08 -7.23
C TRP A 33 4.57 2.00 -6.79
N GLU A 34 4.41 0.77 -7.30
CA GLU A 34 5.29 -0.34 -6.96
C GLU A 34 6.65 -0.32 -7.65
N ARG A 35 6.74 0.21 -8.88
CA ARG A 35 7.97 0.19 -9.68
C ARG A 35 8.86 1.41 -9.47
N SER A 36 8.30 2.60 -9.61
CA SER A 36 9.12 3.81 -9.80
C SER A 36 8.95 4.81 -8.66
N GLY A 37 7.86 4.75 -7.89
CA GLY A 37 7.55 5.79 -6.89
C GLY A 37 7.39 7.20 -7.48
N GLU A 38 7.36 7.34 -8.80
CA GLU A 38 7.25 8.61 -9.54
C GLU A 38 5.87 9.26 -9.35
N GLU A 39 4.86 8.44 -9.08
CA GLU A 39 3.50 8.90 -8.82
C GLU A 39 3.27 8.90 -7.31
N SER A 40 3.25 10.11 -6.73
CA SER A 40 2.98 10.32 -5.32
C SER A 40 1.54 9.95 -4.98
N ILE A 41 1.36 9.14 -3.94
CA ILE A 41 0.04 8.89 -3.37
C ILE A 41 -0.52 10.20 -2.79
N THR A 42 -1.78 10.47 -3.07
CA THR A 42 -2.50 11.63 -2.52
C THR A 42 -3.04 11.34 -1.12
N LEU A 43 -3.30 12.39 -0.34
CA LEU A 43 -3.88 12.26 1.00
C LEU A 43 -5.24 11.53 0.98
N GLU A 44 -6.03 11.74 -0.07
CA GLU A 44 -7.32 11.05 -0.24
C GLU A 44 -7.13 9.54 -0.44
N GLN A 45 -6.13 9.13 -1.22
CA GLN A 45 -5.80 7.71 -1.42
C GLN A 45 -5.29 7.06 -0.13
N MET A 46 -4.45 7.76 0.66
CA MET A 46 -4.02 7.27 1.98
C MET A 46 -5.22 7.07 2.91
N ALA A 47 -6.14 8.04 2.94
CA ALA A 47 -7.34 7.95 3.77
C ALA A 47 -8.24 6.77 3.40
N ARG A 48 -8.40 6.47 2.10
CA ARG A 48 -9.15 5.29 1.63
C ARG A 48 -8.51 3.99 2.05
N ILE A 49 -7.19 3.88 1.89
CA ILE A 49 -6.44 2.68 2.32
C ILE A 49 -6.57 2.50 3.83
N ARG A 50 -6.44 3.58 4.61
CA ARG A 50 -6.62 3.53 6.07
C ARG A 50 -8.03 3.09 6.45
N ALA A 51 -9.06 3.68 5.85
CA ALA A 51 -10.45 3.30 6.11
C ALA A 51 -10.70 1.81 5.81
N ALA A 52 -10.15 1.30 4.71
CA ALA A 52 -10.27 -0.11 4.36
C ALA A 52 -9.50 -1.04 5.32
N ALA A 53 -8.37 -0.59 5.87
CA ALA A 53 -7.66 -1.33 6.91
C ALA A 53 -8.50 -1.41 8.19
N GLU A 54 -9.06 -0.28 8.63
CA GLU A 54 -9.94 -0.19 9.80
C GLU A 54 -11.21 -1.05 9.62
N GLU A 55 -11.85 -1.01 8.44
CA GLU A 55 -13.01 -1.83 8.09
C GLU A 55 -12.71 -3.34 8.12
N ARG A 56 -11.49 -3.73 7.73
CA ARG A 56 -11.01 -5.12 7.79
C ARG A 56 -10.51 -5.53 9.18
N GLY A 57 -10.53 -4.63 10.16
CA GLY A 57 -10.00 -4.90 11.51
C GLY A 57 -8.47 -5.04 11.56
N ILE A 58 -7.77 -4.48 10.58
CA ILE A 58 -6.31 -4.50 10.52
C ILE A 58 -5.77 -3.37 11.37
N ALA A 59 -4.79 -3.67 12.24
CA ALA A 59 -4.06 -2.66 13.00
C ALA A 59 -3.19 -1.80 12.07
N TRP A 60 -3.77 -0.71 11.56
CA TRP A 60 -3.12 0.18 10.61
C TRP A 60 -1.97 0.97 11.24
N ASN A 61 -0.87 1.15 10.49
CA ASN A 61 0.24 2.01 10.88
C ASN A 61 0.68 2.90 9.70
N ASP A 62 0.44 4.22 9.82
CA ASP A 62 0.76 5.20 8.77
C ASP A 62 2.25 5.23 8.41
N ARG A 63 3.13 4.76 9.29
CA ARG A 63 4.56 4.65 9.01
C ARG A 63 4.86 3.74 7.82
N TRP A 64 3.99 2.78 7.51
CA TRP A 64 4.17 1.89 6.35
C TRP A 64 4.18 2.63 5.00
N PHE A 65 3.61 3.84 4.90
CA PHE A 65 3.69 4.63 3.67
C PHE A 65 5.07 5.28 3.47
N PHE A 66 5.77 5.58 4.56
CA PHE A 66 6.99 6.39 4.56
C PHE A 66 8.25 5.57 4.80
N GLU A 67 8.13 4.47 5.54
CA GLU A 67 9.24 3.57 5.81
C GLU A 67 9.40 2.59 4.65
N PRO A 68 10.62 2.44 4.08
CA PRO A 68 10.88 1.30 3.22
C PRO A 68 10.61 0.04 4.04
N PRO A 69 10.12 -1.05 3.43
CA PRO A 69 9.97 -2.31 4.16
C PRO A 69 11.33 -2.61 4.76
N VAL A 70 11.38 -2.67 6.09
CA VAL A 70 12.57 -3.07 6.81
C VAL A 70 12.89 -4.42 6.21
N ALA A 71 13.94 -4.50 5.41
CA ALA A 71 14.50 -5.78 5.08
C ALA A 71 14.81 -6.35 6.45
N GLU A 72 14.08 -7.37 6.87
CA GLU A 72 14.55 -8.24 7.92
C GLU A 72 15.91 -8.69 7.40
N CYS A 73 16.98 -8.03 7.86
CA CYS A 73 18.35 -8.45 7.63
C CYS A 73 18.42 -9.81 8.32
N ALA A 74 18.08 -10.85 7.57
CA ALA A 74 18.47 -12.19 7.87
C ALA A 74 20.00 -12.19 7.90
N GLN A 75 20.48 -12.20 9.15
CA GLN A 75 21.76 -12.68 9.67
C GLN A 75 22.74 -13.27 8.66
#